data_AF-A0A1V6HTH7-F1
#
_entry.id   AF-A0A1V6HTH7-F1
#
_cell.length_a   1.000
_cell.length_b   1.000
_cell.length_c   1.000
_cell.angle_alpha   90.00
_cell.angle_beta   90.00
_cell.angle_gamma   90.00
#
_symmetry.space_group_name_H-M   'P 1'
#
loop_
_entity.id
_entity.type
_entity.pdbx_description
1 polymer ?
#
loop_
_entity_poly.entity_id
_entity_poly.type
_entity_poly.pdbx_seq_one_letter_code
_entity_poly.pdbx_strand_id
1 'polypeptide(L)'
;MAAPELIRIRVRNLLPALALLLIACGGAARKPRETPLPAPLPAATSRPEAPPEPTPLPVPQPTPAPGTVIVVEEGGTTGETEGGLVAAARAERARREAAGPPVAVITDRNLKEHGRGQRLTEAVPAARETSAAGRRADSQSEERYWRERGRALRERWHRTADELVSERDRAAELRVRFYATDDPFLRDAEIKPAWDRSLEKIAAREREIREIRRELDLFLEEGQRAGALPAWLNDGIELEPPAEQPPSTVSEPGEPTILAEPPR
;
A
#
# COMPACT_ATOMS: atom_id res chain seq x y z
N MET A 1 -54.65 28.96 12.03
CA MET A 1 -54.00 30.30 12.07
C MET A 1 -52.92 30.28 13.14
N ALA A 2 -51.66 30.15 12.75
CA ALA A 2 -50.50 30.44 13.58
C ALA A 2 -49.36 30.80 12.61
N ALA A 3 -48.79 31.99 12.77
CA ALA A 3 -47.64 32.49 12.02
C ALA A 3 -46.40 32.59 12.95
N PRO A 4 -45.18 32.56 12.40
CA PRO A 4 -43.93 32.27 13.13
C PRO A 4 -43.10 33.53 13.45
N GLU A 5 -42.26 33.47 14.49
CA GLU A 5 -41.30 34.54 14.85
C GLU A 5 -39.88 33.99 15.08
N LEU A 6 -39.11 34.07 13.99
CA LEU A 6 -37.75 34.60 13.81
C LEU A 6 -36.63 34.40 14.87
N ILE A 7 -35.65 33.65 14.38
CA ILE A 7 -34.23 33.56 14.71
C ILE A 7 -33.54 34.94 14.83
N ARG A 8 -32.75 35.14 15.90
CA ARG A 8 -31.76 36.23 15.99
C ARG A 8 -30.36 35.67 16.24
N ILE A 9 -29.57 35.59 15.16
CA ILE A 9 -28.13 35.38 15.16
C ILE A 9 -27.46 36.73 15.46
N ARG A 10 -26.62 36.82 16.49
CA ARG A 10 -25.75 37.99 16.72
C ARG A 10 -24.37 37.73 16.11
N VAL A 11 -24.14 38.34 14.95
CA VAL A 11 -22.81 38.61 14.39
C VAL A 11 -22.27 39.87 15.07
N ARG A 12 -21.03 39.84 15.58
CA ARG A 12 -20.30 41.05 15.94
C ARG A 12 -18.88 40.94 15.39
N ASN A 13 -18.71 41.55 14.22
CA ASN A 13 -17.42 41.93 13.62
C ASN A 13 -16.67 42.90 14.56
N LEU A 14 -15.34 42.82 14.59
CA LEU A 14 -14.41 43.96 14.61
C LEU A 14 -12.93 43.48 14.57
N LEU A 15 -12.30 43.67 13.41
CA LEU A 15 -10.85 43.87 13.16
C LEU A 15 -10.51 45.38 13.39
N PRO A 16 -9.25 45.90 13.27
CA PRO A 16 -7.88 45.32 13.22
C PRO A 16 -6.81 46.12 14.04
N ALA A 17 -5.55 45.62 14.14
CA ALA A 17 -4.25 46.38 14.20
C ALA A 17 -3.13 45.42 14.68
N LEU A 18 -2.15 45.02 13.85
CA LEU A 18 -0.88 45.67 13.48
C LEU A 18 0.19 45.76 14.60
N ALA A 19 1.20 44.89 14.46
CA ALA A 19 2.63 44.99 14.84
C ALA A 19 3.06 45.18 16.33
N LEU A 20 3.83 44.22 16.87
CA LEU A 20 5.24 44.46 17.27
C LEU A 20 5.99 43.17 17.63
N LEU A 21 7.26 43.17 17.23
CA LEU A 21 8.31 42.16 17.36
C LEU A 21 8.94 42.17 18.77
N LEU A 22 8.89 41.07 19.54
CA LEU A 22 9.76 40.88 20.72
C LEU A 22 10.14 39.40 20.96
N ILE A 23 11.39 39.09 20.63
CA ILE A 23 12.39 38.37 21.45
C ILE A 23 11.92 37.08 22.16
N ALA A 24 12.16 35.94 21.51
CA ALA A 24 12.13 34.63 22.15
C ALA A 24 13.49 34.33 22.82
N CYS A 25 13.54 34.45 24.15
CA CYS A 25 14.51 33.76 25.00
C CYS A 25 13.86 32.46 25.49
N GLY A 26 14.31 31.30 24.99
CA GLY A 26 13.88 29.99 25.47
C GLY A 26 15.04 29.00 25.36
N GLY A 27 15.58 28.61 26.51
CA GLY A 27 16.83 27.88 26.67
C GLY A 27 16.83 26.47 26.08
N ALA A 28 17.98 26.13 25.50
CA ALA A 28 18.28 24.85 24.87
C ALA A 28 18.55 23.73 25.90
N ALA A 29 17.95 22.56 25.68
CA ALA A 29 18.26 21.31 26.35
C ALA A 29 19.13 20.41 25.45
N ARG A 30 20.40 20.25 25.87
CA ARG A 30 21.38 19.15 25.72
C ARG A 30 21.24 18.12 24.57
N LYS A 31 22.33 17.99 23.79
CA LYS A 31 22.93 16.69 23.41
C LYS A 31 24.46 16.74 23.58
N PRO A 32 25.11 15.73 24.20
CA PRO A 32 26.57 15.61 24.19
C PRO A 32 27.06 15.06 22.85
N ARG A 33 28.15 15.65 22.32
CA ARG A 33 28.87 15.23 21.11
C ARG A 33 30.25 14.73 21.54
N GLU A 34 30.61 13.54 21.08
CA GLU A 34 31.89 12.87 21.34
C GLU A 34 33.06 13.61 20.68
N THR A 35 34.19 13.63 21.39
CA THR A 35 35.47 14.24 20.98
C THR A 35 36.45 13.14 20.58
N PRO A 36 37.20 13.26 19.46
CA PRO A 36 38.22 12.29 19.07
C PRO A 36 39.65 12.78 19.42
N LEU A 37 40.58 11.86 19.69
CA LEU A 37 42.03 12.09 19.54
C LEU A 37 42.81 10.76 19.28
N PRO A 38 44.00 10.81 18.65
CA PRO A 38 44.50 9.80 17.73
C PRO A 38 45.74 8.97 18.19
N ALA A 39 45.95 7.85 17.49
CA ALA A 39 47.17 7.10 17.10
C ALA A 39 48.34 6.87 18.08
N PRO A 40 48.93 5.65 18.04
CA PRO A 40 50.32 5.55 17.63
C PRO A 40 50.63 4.45 16.57
N LEU A 41 51.74 4.67 15.85
CA LEU A 41 52.35 3.91 14.74
C LEU A 41 53.55 3.04 15.26
N PRO A 42 54.23 2.22 14.43
CA PRO A 42 54.56 0.81 14.70
C PRO A 42 56.08 0.53 14.84
N ALA A 43 56.48 -0.73 15.11
CA ALA A 43 57.50 -1.47 14.34
C ALA A 43 57.86 -2.86 14.91
N ALA A 44 57.84 -3.85 14.00
CA ALA A 44 58.72 -5.01 13.79
C ALA A 44 59.31 -5.82 14.96
N THR A 45 59.21 -7.15 14.86
CA THR A 45 60.36 -8.06 14.63
C THR A 45 59.87 -9.48 14.36
N SER A 46 60.25 -10.04 13.22
CA SER A 46 60.14 -11.45 12.86
C SER A 46 61.36 -12.23 13.34
N ARG A 47 61.18 -13.43 13.92
CA ARG A 47 62.22 -14.47 13.97
C ARG A 47 61.61 -15.89 14.00
N PRO A 48 62.16 -16.85 13.25
CA PRO A 48 61.60 -18.21 13.11
C PRO A 48 62.20 -19.19 14.12
N GLU A 49 61.41 -20.16 14.57
CA GLU A 49 61.89 -21.32 15.34
C GLU A 49 61.16 -22.61 14.93
N ALA A 50 61.90 -23.70 15.02
CA ALA A 50 61.76 -24.98 14.31
C ALA A 50 60.75 -25.97 14.99
N PRO A 51 60.48 -27.14 14.38
CA PRO A 51 59.27 -27.93 14.62
C PRO A 51 59.37 -28.92 15.79
N PRO A 52 58.27 -29.19 16.53
CA PRO A 52 58.17 -30.37 17.39
C PRO A 52 57.48 -31.57 16.73
N GLU A 53 57.87 -32.76 17.19
CA GLU A 53 57.59 -34.14 16.73
C GLU A 53 56.11 -34.56 16.57
N PRO A 54 55.84 -35.61 15.76
CA PRO A 54 54.50 -36.14 15.53
C PRO A 54 53.93 -36.85 16.75
N THR A 55 52.73 -36.42 17.16
CA THR A 55 51.89 -37.07 18.17
C THR A 55 51.37 -38.43 17.65
N PRO A 56 51.31 -39.50 18.48
CA PRO A 56 50.83 -40.81 18.05
C PRO A 56 49.35 -40.78 17.64
N LEU A 57 49.04 -41.50 16.56
CA LEU A 57 47.71 -41.64 15.97
C LEU A 57 46.72 -42.32 16.95
N PRO A 58 45.49 -41.81 17.12
CA PRO A 58 44.45 -42.49 17.89
C PRO A 58 43.92 -43.72 17.12
N VAL A 59 43.73 -44.82 17.85
CA VAL A 59 43.11 -46.07 17.38
C VAL A 59 41.64 -45.79 17.00
N PRO A 60 41.16 -46.23 15.82
CA PRO A 60 39.76 -46.02 15.43
C PRO A 60 38.81 -46.83 16.32
N GLN A 61 37.88 -46.14 16.98
CA GLN A 61 36.70 -46.78 17.58
C GLN A 61 35.78 -47.32 16.45
N PRO A 62 35.11 -48.47 16.64
CA PRO A 62 34.17 -48.98 15.64
C PRO A 62 32.97 -48.04 15.52
N THR A 63 32.76 -47.54 14.31
CA THR A 63 31.58 -46.77 13.90
C THR A 63 30.30 -47.57 14.19
N PRO A 64 29.34 -47.06 14.98
CA PRO A 64 28.00 -47.64 15.01
C PRO A 64 27.37 -47.49 13.64
N ALA A 65 26.82 -48.59 13.11
CA ALA A 65 26.14 -48.59 11.82
C ALA A 65 25.02 -47.53 11.82
N PRO A 66 24.93 -46.66 10.79
CA PRO A 66 23.83 -45.71 10.70
C PRO A 66 22.52 -46.49 10.53
N GLY A 67 21.62 -46.36 11.50
CA GLY A 67 20.23 -46.75 11.33
C GLY A 67 19.65 -45.96 10.17
N THR A 68 19.03 -46.64 9.22
CA THR A 68 18.40 -46.01 8.06
C THR A 68 17.20 -45.19 8.54
N VAL A 69 17.39 -43.89 8.70
CA VAL A 69 16.30 -42.93 8.85
C VAL A 69 15.76 -42.67 7.45
N ILE A 70 14.58 -43.21 7.14
CA ILE A 70 13.84 -42.79 5.95
C ILE A 70 13.22 -41.44 6.28
N VAL A 71 13.93 -40.37 5.92
CA VAL A 71 13.39 -39.03 5.88
C VAL A 71 12.48 -38.95 4.66
N VAL A 72 11.16 -38.86 4.88
CA VAL A 72 10.26 -38.43 3.82
C VAL A 72 10.42 -36.92 3.72
N GLU A 73 11.23 -36.46 2.76
CA GLU A 73 11.29 -35.04 2.44
C GLU A 73 9.92 -34.55 1.98
N GLU A 74 9.49 -33.43 2.55
CA GLU A 74 8.39 -32.62 2.03
C GLU A 74 8.82 -32.13 0.65
N GLY A 75 7.99 -32.41 -0.38
CA GLY A 75 8.35 -32.27 -1.79
C GLY A 75 9.02 -30.95 -2.15
N GLY A 76 10.35 -30.96 -2.20
CA GLY A 76 11.18 -29.93 -2.78
C GLY A 76 11.24 -30.11 -4.29
N THR A 77 10.89 -29.05 -5.03
CA THR A 77 11.03 -28.97 -6.48
C THR A 77 12.50 -28.84 -6.85
N THR A 78 13.25 -29.94 -6.84
CA THR A 78 14.59 -30.00 -7.43
C THR A 78 14.54 -30.88 -8.67
N GLY A 79 14.28 -30.21 -9.78
CA GLY A 79 14.29 -30.79 -11.11
C GLY A 79 13.52 -29.88 -12.04
N GLU A 80 14.24 -28.96 -12.71
CA GLU A 80 13.77 -28.33 -13.95
C GLU A 80 13.12 -29.40 -14.82
N THR A 81 11.80 -29.43 -14.83
CA THR A 81 11.05 -30.21 -15.79
C THR A 81 10.74 -29.23 -16.90
N GLU A 82 11.52 -29.27 -17.98
CA GLU A 82 11.12 -28.67 -19.24
C GLU A 82 9.75 -29.25 -19.62
N GLY A 83 8.71 -28.51 -19.32
CA GLY A 83 7.32 -28.96 -19.38
C GLY A 83 6.63 -28.75 -18.05
N GLY A 84 5.76 -27.74 -17.99
CA GLY A 84 5.01 -27.37 -16.78
C GLY A 84 4.15 -28.50 -16.20
N LEU A 85 3.35 -28.18 -15.18
CA LEU A 85 2.60 -29.14 -14.34
C LEU A 85 1.88 -30.28 -15.10
N VAL A 86 1.40 -30.00 -16.31
CA VAL A 86 0.74 -31.01 -17.17
C VAL A 86 1.71 -32.09 -17.67
N ALA A 87 2.95 -31.73 -18.01
CA ALA A 87 3.98 -32.67 -18.43
C ALA A 87 4.46 -33.52 -17.24
N ALA A 88 4.68 -32.90 -16.08
CA ALA A 88 5.00 -33.61 -14.84
C ALA A 88 3.89 -34.61 -14.45
N ALA A 89 2.61 -34.23 -14.59
CA ALA A 89 1.49 -35.12 -14.32
C ALA A 89 1.41 -36.29 -15.32
N ARG A 90 1.72 -36.07 -16.59
CA ARG A 90 1.80 -37.15 -17.61
C ARG A 90 2.96 -38.10 -17.31
N ALA A 91 4.13 -37.57 -16.95
CA ALA A 91 5.29 -38.37 -16.59
C ALA A 91 5.01 -39.25 -15.35
N GLU A 92 4.36 -38.71 -14.33
CA GLU A 92 4.01 -39.47 -13.12
C GLU A 92 2.94 -40.53 -13.40
N ARG A 93 1.96 -40.28 -14.29
CA ARG A 93 1.02 -41.33 -14.74
C ARG A 93 1.71 -42.45 -15.49
N ALA A 94 2.57 -42.12 -16.47
CA ALA A 94 3.32 -43.11 -17.22
C ALA A 94 4.24 -43.96 -16.31
N ARG A 95 4.87 -43.34 -15.31
CA ARG A 95 5.65 -44.05 -14.30
C ARG A 95 4.79 -45.00 -13.46
N ARG A 96 3.59 -44.57 -13.04
CA ARG A 96 2.67 -45.41 -12.25
C ARG A 96 2.11 -46.58 -13.06
N GLU A 97 1.86 -46.38 -14.35
CA GLU A 97 1.43 -47.44 -15.27
C GLU A 97 2.54 -48.47 -15.51
N ALA A 98 3.80 -48.03 -15.53
CA ALA A 98 4.97 -48.90 -15.64
C ALA A 98 5.39 -49.54 -14.30
N ALA A 99 4.97 -48.97 -13.17
CA ALA A 99 5.21 -49.52 -11.85
C ALA A 99 4.23 -50.68 -11.58
N GLY A 100 4.74 -51.80 -11.08
CA GLY A 100 3.91 -52.89 -10.60
C GLY A 100 2.98 -52.47 -9.44
N PRO A 101 2.01 -53.31 -9.05
CA PRO A 101 1.08 -52.98 -7.97
C PRO A 101 1.84 -52.65 -6.67
N PRO A 102 1.34 -51.69 -5.87
CA PRO A 102 2.02 -51.25 -4.65
C PRO A 102 2.18 -52.41 -3.67
N VAL A 103 3.40 -52.55 -3.13
CA VAL A 103 3.78 -53.65 -2.23
C VAL A 103 2.97 -53.64 -0.92
N ALA A 104 2.50 -52.46 -0.47
CA ALA A 104 1.54 -52.32 0.61
C ALA A 104 0.79 -50.98 0.49
N VAL A 105 -0.51 -50.98 0.78
CA VAL A 105 -1.31 -49.75 0.94
C VAL A 105 -1.48 -49.52 2.43
N ILE A 106 -0.78 -48.54 3.01
CA ILE A 106 -0.90 -48.21 4.43
C ILE A 106 -2.15 -47.35 4.64
N THR A 107 -3.04 -47.79 5.51
CA THR A 107 -4.30 -47.16 5.92
C THR A 107 -4.34 -47.06 7.44
N ASP A 108 -5.17 -46.18 8.01
CA ASP A 108 -5.29 -46.02 9.46
C ASP A 108 -5.58 -47.33 10.21
N ARG A 109 -6.22 -48.29 9.54
CA ARG A 109 -6.55 -49.62 10.09
C ARG A 109 -5.35 -50.57 10.13
N ASN A 110 -4.48 -50.54 9.12
CA ASN A 110 -3.31 -51.43 9.05
C ASN A 110 -2.01 -50.75 9.56
N LEU A 111 -2.07 -49.46 9.88
CA LEU A 111 -0.95 -48.69 10.44
C LEU A 111 -0.40 -49.35 11.72
N LYS A 112 -1.27 -49.94 12.55
CA LYS A 112 -0.88 -50.66 13.76
C LYS A 112 -0.09 -51.95 13.50
N GLU A 113 -0.31 -52.58 12.34
CA GLU A 113 0.37 -53.82 11.95
C GLU A 113 1.70 -53.53 11.26
N HIS A 114 1.74 -52.52 10.40
CA HIS A 114 2.96 -52.06 9.72
C HIS A 114 3.88 -51.23 10.63
N GLY A 115 3.36 -50.66 11.71
CA GLY A 115 4.12 -49.90 12.72
C GLY A 115 4.72 -50.75 13.84
N ARG A 116 4.54 -52.08 13.85
CA ARG A 116 5.10 -52.96 14.89
C ARG A 116 6.63 -52.91 14.85
N GLY A 117 7.24 -52.34 15.88
CA GLY A 117 8.70 -52.23 16.03
C GLY A 117 9.30 -50.87 15.63
N GLN A 118 8.48 -49.93 15.13
CA GLN A 118 8.92 -48.57 14.84
C GLN A 118 8.33 -47.59 15.85
N ARG A 119 9.15 -46.63 16.33
CA ARG A 119 8.66 -45.51 17.16
C ARG A 119 7.96 -44.52 16.25
N LEU A 120 6.64 -44.68 16.09
CA LEU A 120 5.77 -43.65 15.51
C LEU A 120 5.75 -42.46 16.48
N THR A 121 6.50 -41.41 16.16
CA THR A 121 6.47 -40.17 16.93
C THR A 121 5.26 -39.35 16.49
N GLU A 122 4.23 -39.29 17.33
CA GLU A 122 3.16 -38.33 17.17
C GLU A 122 3.69 -36.93 17.51
N ALA A 123 3.52 -35.98 16.60
CA ALA A 123 3.84 -34.59 16.87
C ALA A 123 2.83 -34.05 17.89
N VAL A 124 3.24 -33.96 19.15
CA VAL A 124 2.48 -33.22 20.17
C VAL A 124 2.46 -31.75 19.72
N PRO A 125 1.29 -31.12 19.51
CA PRO A 125 1.25 -29.73 19.12
C PRO A 125 1.79 -28.88 20.27
N ALA A 126 2.99 -28.33 20.08
CA ALA A 126 3.58 -27.40 21.02
C ALA A 126 2.62 -26.21 21.23
N ALA A 127 2.43 -25.83 22.50
CA ALA A 127 1.56 -24.73 22.92
C ALA A 127 1.86 -23.45 22.11
N ARG A 128 1.00 -23.13 21.14
CA ARG A 128 1.13 -22.01 20.19
C ARG A 128 0.55 -20.68 20.70
N GLU A 129 0.02 -20.64 21.92
CA GLU A 129 -0.95 -19.62 22.35
C GLU A 129 -0.36 -18.22 22.51
N THR A 130 0.87 -18.07 23.01
CA THR A 130 1.50 -16.74 23.18
C THR A 130 1.95 -16.13 21.86
N SER A 131 2.43 -16.95 20.94
CA SER A 131 2.91 -16.51 19.62
C SER A 131 1.75 -16.20 18.65
N ALA A 132 0.59 -16.84 18.83
CA ALA A 132 -0.62 -16.54 18.08
C ALA A 132 -1.28 -15.22 18.50
N ALA A 133 -1.23 -14.86 19.79
CA ALA A 133 -1.76 -13.59 20.29
C ALA A 133 -0.97 -12.38 19.76
N GLY A 134 0.37 -12.44 19.77
CA GLY A 134 1.24 -11.39 19.20
C GLY A 134 1.00 -11.19 17.69
N ARG A 135 1.07 -12.28 16.90
CA ARG A 135 0.79 -12.21 15.45
C ARG A 135 -0.60 -11.67 15.11
N ARG A 136 -1.62 -11.97 15.94
CA ARG A 136 -2.96 -11.42 15.77
C ARG A 136 -3.00 -9.92 16.05
N ALA A 137 -2.33 -9.45 17.10
CA ALA A 137 -2.25 -8.02 17.43
C ALA A 137 -1.52 -7.22 16.35
N ASP A 138 -0.42 -7.76 15.80
CA ASP A 138 0.32 -7.15 14.70
C ASP A 138 -0.55 -7.07 13.44
N SER A 139 -1.21 -8.19 13.07
CA SER A 139 -2.11 -8.22 11.92
C SER A 139 -3.31 -7.25 12.05
N GLN A 140 -3.84 -7.05 13.26
CA GLN A 140 -4.93 -6.10 13.50
C GLN A 140 -4.44 -4.65 13.39
N SER A 141 -3.20 -4.38 13.79
CA SER A 141 -2.60 -3.05 13.70
C SER A 141 -2.29 -2.70 12.24
N GLU A 142 -1.76 -3.66 11.48
CA GLU A 142 -1.55 -3.54 10.03
C GLU A 142 -2.87 -3.38 9.27
N GLU A 143 -3.90 -4.18 9.60
CA GLU A 143 -5.23 -4.04 9.02
C GLU A 143 -5.78 -2.63 9.21
N ARG A 144 -5.73 -2.10 10.44
CA ARG A 144 -6.19 -0.74 10.74
C ARG A 144 -5.42 0.30 9.94
N TYR A 145 -4.10 0.19 9.90
CA TYR A 145 -3.26 1.10 9.13
C TYR A 145 -3.68 1.16 7.66
N TRP A 146 -3.80 0.01 6.99
CA TRP A 146 -4.16 -0.06 5.58
C TRP A 146 -5.58 0.49 5.33
N ARG A 147 -6.55 0.09 6.16
CA ARG A 147 -7.94 0.57 6.04
C ARG A 147 -8.04 2.08 6.24
N GLU A 148 -7.48 2.60 7.33
CA GLU A 148 -7.54 4.03 7.65
C GLU A 148 -6.84 4.87 6.58
N ARG A 149 -5.68 4.43 6.10
CA ARG A 149 -4.92 5.16 5.08
C ARG A 149 -5.66 5.19 3.73
N GLY A 150 -6.18 4.05 3.29
CA GLY A 150 -6.96 3.94 2.05
C GLY A 150 -8.23 4.77 2.12
N ARG A 151 -8.99 4.65 3.22
CA ARG A 151 -10.19 5.46 3.46
C ARG A 151 -9.89 6.95 3.46
N ALA A 152 -8.84 7.40 4.14
CA ALA A 152 -8.47 8.81 4.19
C ALA A 152 -8.13 9.40 2.80
N LEU A 153 -7.51 8.61 1.91
CA LEU A 153 -7.26 9.02 0.53
C LEU A 153 -8.57 9.20 -0.24
N ARG A 154 -9.50 8.25 -0.11
CA ARG A 154 -10.81 8.29 -0.78
C ARG A 154 -11.71 9.40 -0.24
N GLU A 155 -11.75 9.61 1.07
CA GLU A 155 -12.46 10.74 1.69
C GLU A 155 -11.93 12.09 1.20
N ARG A 156 -10.60 12.21 1.06
CA ARG A 156 -9.98 13.41 0.49
C ARG A 156 -10.37 13.58 -0.97
N TRP A 157 -10.31 12.52 -1.77
CA TRP A 157 -10.75 12.56 -3.17
C TRP A 157 -12.21 13.01 -3.28
N HIS A 158 -13.11 12.39 -2.51
CA HIS A 158 -14.53 12.73 -2.48
C HIS A 158 -14.76 14.21 -2.19
N ARG A 159 -14.17 14.70 -1.09
CA ARG A 159 -14.29 16.12 -0.70
C ARG A 159 -13.75 17.07 -1.76
N THR A 160 -12.57 16.78 -2.33
CA THR A 160 -11.97 17.61 -3.38
C THR A 160 -12.84 17.61 -4.64
N ALA A 161 -13.51 16.50 -4.96
CA ALA A 161 -14.45 16.42 -6.08
C ALA A 161 -15.72 17.24 -5.83
N ASP A 162 -16.30 17.19 -4.63
CA ASP A 162 -17.46 18.02 -4.27
C ASP A 162 -17.13 19.52 -4.29
N GLU A 163 -15.94 19.88 -3.81
CA GLU A 163 -15.44 21.25 -3.87
C GLU A 163 -15.21 21.72 -5.31
N LEU A 164 -14.76 20.83 -6.21
CA LEU A 164 -14.62 21.11 -7.64
C LEU A 164 -15.98 21.39 -8.29
N VAL A 165 -17.01 20.60 -7.99
CA VAL A 165 -18.38 20.84 -8.47
C VAL A 165 -18.87 22.21 -7.98
N SER A 166 -18.70 22.48 -6.68
CA SER A 166 -19.13 23.75 -6.07
C SER A 166 -18.44 24.97 -6.70
N GLU A 167 -17.14 24.89 -7.01
CA GLU A 167 -16.43 25.99 -7.67
C GLU A 167 -16.81 26.13 -9.16
N ARG A 168 -17.15 25.04 -9.84
CA ARG A 168 -17.70 25.08 -11.22
C ARG A 168 -19.07 25.78 -11.24
N ASP A 169 -19.95 25.47 -10.31
CA ASP A 169 -21.26 26.14 -10.17
C ASP A 169 -21.09 27.64 -9.88
N ARG A 170 -20.16 27.98 -8.97
CA ARG A 170 -19.82 29.37 -8.67
C ARG A 170 -19.28 30.12 -9.88
N ALA A 171 -18.40 29.50 -10.66
CA ALA A 171 -17.87 30.09 -11.89
C ALA A 171 -18.98 30.30 -12.94
N ALA A 172 -19.94 29.37 -13.05
CA ALA A 172 -21.09 29.52 -13.93
C ALA A 172 -22.00 30.68 -13.51
N GLU A 173 -22.28 30.82 -12.21
CA GLU A 173 -23.06 31.94 -11.67
C GLU A 173 -22.36 33.28 -11.95
N LEU A 174 -21.05 33.37 -11.67
CA LEU A 174 -20.27 34.58 -11.92
C LEU A 174 -20.22 34.94 -13.41
N ARG A 175 -20.13 33.94 -14.29
CA ARG A 175 -20.23 34.13 -15.74
C ARG A 175 -21.57 34.73 -16.14
N VAL A 176 -22.69 34.17 -15.65
CA VAL A 176 -24.04 34.71 -15.92
C VAL A 176 -24.14 36.15 -15.42
N ARG A 177 -23.69 36.41 -14.18
CA ARG A 177 -23.70 37.76 -13.60
C ARG A 177 -22.83 38.76 -14.37
N PHE A 178 -21.67 38.33 -14.88
CA PHE A 178 -20.78 39.18 -15.66
C PHE A 178 -21.47 39.70 -16.91
N TYR A 179 -22.22 38.84 -17.61
CA TYR A 179 -22.94 39.24 -18.84
C TYR A 179 -24.29 39.92 -18.58
N ALA A 180 -24.89 39.71 -17.41
CA ALA A 180 -26.14 40.38 -17.01
C ALA A 180 -25.92 41.77 -16.40
N THR A 181 -24.69 42.13 -16.03
CA THR A 181 -24.37 43.40 -15.35
C THR A 181 -23.99 44.48 -16.37
N ASP A 182 -24.78 45.55 -16.43
CA ASP A 182 -24.54 46.68 -17.33
C ASP A 182 -23.47 47.65 -16.81
N ASP A 183 -23.27 47.76 -15.48
CA ASP A 183 -22.27 48.64 -14.87
C ASP A 183 -20.84 48.08 -15.09
N PRO A 184 -19.99 48.75 -15.89
CA PRO A 184 -18.63 48.29 -16.15
C PRO A 184 -17.75 48.27 -14.91
N PHE A 185 -17.96 49.19 -13.95
CA PHE A 185 -17.11 49.27 -12.76
C PHE A 185 -17.33 48.06 -11.86
N LEU A 186 -18.58 47.74 -11.53
CA LEU A 186 -18.91 46.54 -10.76
C LEU A 186 -18.44 45.27 -11.47
N ARG A 187 -18.70 45.19 -12.78
CA ARG A 187 -18.35 44.02 -13.59
C ARG A 187 -16.85 43.75 -13.59
N ASP A 188 -16.04 44.77 -13.84
CA ASP A 188 -14.60 44.60 -14.06
C ASP A 188 -13.81 44.67 -12.74
N ALA A 189 -14.30 45.36 -11.70
CA ALA A 189 -13.62 45.46 -10.40
C ALA A 189 -13.95 44.31 -9.45
N GLU A 190 -15.16 43.74 -9.51
CA GLU A 190 -15.60 42.71 -8.55
C GLU A 190 -15.88 41.36 -9.22
N ILE A 191 -16.75 41.33 -10.23
CA ILE A 191 -17.26 40.08 -10.81
C ILE A 191 -16.15 39.34 -11.54
N LYS A 192 -15.41 40.03 -12.42
CA LYS A 192 -14.33 39.42 -13.20
C LYS A 192 -13.22 38.84 -12.32
N PRO A 193 -12.63 39.59 -11.35
CA PRO A 193 -11.61 39.00 -10.49
C PRO A 193 -12.13 37.83 -9.63
N ALA A 194 -13.40 37.86 -9.22
CA ALA A 194 -14.00 36.73 -8.52
C ALA A 194 -14.13 35.50 -9.43
N TRP A 195 -14.50 35.71 -10.69
CA TRP A 195 -14.60 34.65 -11.69
C TRP A 195 -13.22 34.04 -11.98
N ASP A 196 -12.21 34.88 -12.23
CA ASP A 196 -10.83 34.45 -12.47
C ASP A 196 -10.31 33.59 -11.32
N ARG A 197 -10.53 34.01 -10.06
CA ARG A 197 -10.16 33.22 -8.87
C ARG A 197 -10.87 31.86 -8.82
N SER A 198 -12.15 31.78 -9.20
CA SER A 198 -12.85 30.50 -9.24
C SER A 198 -12.28 29.59 -10.35
N LEU A 199 -11.89 30.13 -11.51
CA LEU A 199 -11.21 29.36 -12.55
C LEU A 199 -9.85 28.81 -12.08
N GLU A 200 -9.07 29.63 -11.37
CA GLU A 200 -7.80 29.20 -10.76
C GLU A 200 -8.00 28.07 -9.75
N LYS A 201 -9.03 28.18 -8.90
CA LYS A 201 -9.38 27.12 -7.94
C LYS A 201 -9.81 25.84 -8.63
N ILE A 202 -10.64 25.92 -9.68
CA ILE A 202 -11.02 24.75 -10.49
C ILE A 202 -9.76 24.03 -10.98
N ALA A 203 -8.84 24.77 -11.62
CA ALA A 203 -7.59 24.19 -12.12
C ALA A 203 -6.72 23.60 -11.00
N ALA A 204 -6.71 24.22 -9.82
CA ALA A 204 -6.01 23.69 -8.65
C ALA A 204 -6.62 22.39 -8.13
N ARG A 205 -7.95 22.30 -8.02
CA ARG A 205 -8.65 21.09 -7.56
C ARG A 205 -8.52 19.95 -8.55
N GLU A 206 -8.54 20.23 -9.85
CA GLU A 206 -8.28 19.21 -10.87
C GLU A 206 -6.85 18.65 -10.77
N ARG A 207 -5.85 19.49 -10.49
CA ARG A 207 -4.48 19.03 -10.22
C ARG A 207 -4.44 18.18 -8.95
N GLU A 208 -5.10 18.61 -7.90
CA GLU A 208 -5.16 17.90 -6.62
C GLU A 208 -5.83 16.53 -6.78
N ILE A 209 -6.96 16.42 -7.48
CA ILE A 209 -7.62 15.13 -7.77
C ILE A 209 -6.67 14.19 -8.53
N ARG A 210 -5.94 14.70 -9.53
CA ARG A 210 -4.95 13.88 -10.25
C ARG A 210 -3.85 13.37 -9.33
N GLU A 211 -3.39 14.19 -8.39
CA GLU A 211 -2.39 13.78 -7.42
C GLU A 211 -2.94 12.76 -6.42
N ILE A 212 -4.15 12.97 -5.90
CA ILE A 212 -4.82 12.01 -5.00
C ILE A 212 -4.97 10.65 -5.67
N ARG A 213 -5.36 10.63 -6.96
CA ARG A 213 -5.48 9.37 -7.72
C ARG A 213 -4.14 8.66 -7.84
N ARG A 214 -3.05 9.39 -8.13
CA ARG A 214 -1.70 8.81 -8.17
C ARG A 214 -1.28 8.28 -6.80
N GLU A 215 -1.53 9.03 -5.73
CA GLU A 215 -1.26 8.57 -4.37
C GLU A 215 -2.04 7.30 -4.03
N LEU A 216 -3.30 7.20 -4.47
CA LEU A 216 -4.13 6.01 -4.28
C LEU A 216 -3.57 4.82 -5.06
N ASP A 217 -3.17 5.00 -6.31
CA ASP A 217 -2.55 3.94 -7.12
C ASP A 217 -1.26 3.42 -6.45
N LEU A 218 -0.39 4.33 -6.03
CA LEU A 218 0.85 4.00 -5.31
C LEU A 218 0.56 3.27 -3.99
N PHE A 219 -0.44 3.73 -3.23
CA PHE A 219 -0.88 3.09 -1.99
C PHE A 219 -1.36 1.65 -2.23
N LEU A 220 -2.12 1.41 -3.30
CA LEU A 220 -2.58 0.07 -3.66
C LEU A 220 -1.41 -0.85 -4.04
N GLU A 221 -0.45 -0.34 -4.82
CA GLU A 221 0.77 -1.09 -5.17
C GLU A 221 1.61 -1.43 -3.92
N GLU A 222 1.79 -0.46 -3.02
CA GLU A 222 2.52 -0.65 -1.77
C GLU A 222 1.84 -1.68 -0.86
N GLY A 223 0.51 -1.57 -0.71
CA GLY A 223 -0.29 -2.52 0.05
C GLY A 223 -0.21 -3.93 -0.52
N GLN A 224 -0.29 -4.08 -1.85
CA GLN A 224 -0.13 -5.38 -2.50
C GLN A 224 1.27 -5.97 -2.28
N ARG A 225 2.32 -5.15 -2.41
CA ARG A 225 3.71 -5.56 -2.18
C ARG A 225 3.97 -5.95 -0.71
N ALA A 226 3.29 -5.28 0.23
CA ALA A 226 3.34 -5.58 1.65
C ALA A 226 2.49 -6.80 2.05
N GLY A 227 1.74 -7.41 1.12
CA GLY A 227 0.88 -8.56 1.39
C GLY A 227 -0.43 -8.22 2.12
N ALA A 228 -0.87 -6.96 2.08
CA ALA A 228 -2.15 -6.54 2.64
C ALA A 228 -3.31 -7.22 1.89
N LEU A 229 -4.36 -7.61 2.62
CA LEU A 229 -5.53 -8.24 2.00
C LEU A 229 -6.30 -7.22 1.13
N PRO A 230 -6.84 -7.63 -0.04
CA PRO A 230 -7.63 -6.73 -0.89
C PRO A 230 -8.82 -6.10 -0.17
N ALA A 231 -9.45 -6.83 0.75
CA ALA A 231 -10.57 -6.31 1.56
C ALA A 231 -10.17 -5.14 2.48
N TRP A 232 -8.89 -5.04 2.87
CA TRP A 232 -8.37 -3.93 3.66
C TRP A 232 -8.08 -2.71 2.79
N LEU A 233 -7.51 -2.95 1.60
CA LEU A 233 -7.14 -1.89 0.66
C LEU A 233 -8.36 -1.24 -0.02
N ASN A 234 -9.44 -1.99 -0.20
CA ASN A 234 -10.68 -1.53 -0.83
C ASN A 234 -11.66 -0.86 0.16
N ASP A 235 -11.26 -0.62 1.40
CA ASP A 235 -12.10 0.06 2.38
C ASP A 235 -12.40 1.50 1.92
N GLY A 236 -13.67 1.90 1.93
CA GLY A 236 -14.10 3.22 1.47
C GLY A 236 -14.28 3.38 -0.03
N ILE A 237 -14.25 2.29 -0.83
CA ILE A 237 -14.40 2.35 -2.30
C ILE A 237 -15.69 3.06 -2.75
N GLU A 238 -16.73 3.01 -1.94
CA GLU A 238 -18.00 3.72 -2.14
C GLU A 238 -17.88 5.25 -2.13
N LEU A 239 -16.78 5.79 -1.58
CA LEU A 239 -16.50 7.23 -1.55
C LEU A 239 -15.84 7.71 -2.84
N GLU A 240 -15.34 6.80 -3.68
CA GLU A 240 -14.74 7.19 -4.95
C GLU A 240 -15.80 7.86 -5.83
N PRO A 241 -15.58 9.12 -6.25
CA PRO A 241 -16.49 9.80 -7.14
C PRO A 241 -16.70 8.98 -8.41
N PRO A 242 -17.92 8.95 -8.98
CA PRO A 242 -18.14 8.28 -10.25
C PRO A 242 -17.19 8.87 -11.28
N ALA A 243 -16.57 7.99 -12.09
CA ALA A 243 -15.74 8.44 -13.19
C ALA A 243 -16.54 9.43 -14.03
N GLU A 244 -16.00 10.64 -14.24
CA GLU A 244 -16.60 11.62 -15.15
C GLU A 244 -16.81 10.88 -16.48
N GLN A 245 -18.07 10.60 -16.80
CA GLN A 245 -18.40 10.04 -18.10
C GLN A 245 -17.89 11.07 -19.11
N PRO A 246 -17.08 10.66 -20.12
CA PRO A 246 -16.73 11.60 -21.17
C PRO A 246 -18.03 12.22 -21.67
N PRO A 247 -18.05 13.54 -21.94
CA PRO A 247 -19.27 14.16 -22.42
C PRO A 247 -19.76 13.31 -23.58
N SER A 248 -20.92 12.67 -23.39
CA SER A 248 -21.66 12.10 -24.50
C SER A 248 -21.67 13.22 -25.52
N THR A 249 -21.26 12.93 -26.76
CA THR A 249 -21.22 13.88 -27.86
C THR A 249 -22.64 14.41 -28.10
N VAL A 250 -23.09 15.31 -27.24
CA VAL A 250 -24.23 16.16 -27.43
C VAL A 250 -23.67 17.19 -28.38
N SER A 251 -23.98 16.99 -29.65
CA SER A 251 -23.75 17.97 -30.70
C SER A 251 -24.04 19.35 -30.14
N GLU A 252 -23.01 20.21 -30.14
CA GLU A 252 -23.22 21.63 -29.95
C GLU A 252 -24.40 22.05 -30.84
N PRO A 253 -25.38 22.82 -30.33
CA PRO A 253 -26.46 23.31 -31.17
C PRO A 253 -25.84 24.06 -32.35
N GLY A 254 -26.06 23.50 -33.54
CA GLY A 254 -25.22 23.75 -34.71
C GLY A 254 -25.00 25.22 -35.01
N GLU A 255 -23.73 25.57 -35.24
CA GLU A 255 -23.42 26.73 -36.08
C GLU A 255 -24.19 26.56 -37.40
N PRO A 256 -24.97 27.56 -37.84
CA PRO A 256 -25.66 27.46 -39.11
C PRO A 256 -24.60 27.36 -40.21
N THR A 257 -24.52 26.19 -40.85
CA THR A 257 -23.78 26.01 -42.09
C THR A 257 -24.39 26.96 -43.11
N ILE A 258 -23.71 28.07 -43.39
CA ILE A 258 -24.03 28.92 -44.54
C ILE A 258 -23.71 28.09 -45.78
N LEU A 259 -24.74 27.54 -46.40
CA LEU A 259 -24.65 26.95 -47.74
C LEU A 259 -24.24 28.06 -48.69
N ALA A 260 -22.96 28.09 -49.07
CA ALA A 260 -22.50 28.90 -50.19
C ALA A 260 -23.17 28.37 -51.46
N GLU A 261 -24.16 29.09 -51.96
CA GLU A 261 -24.79 28.85 -53.24
C GLU A 261 -23.73 29.10 -54.35
N PRO A 262 -23.45 28.13 -55.24
CA PRO A 262 -22.48 28.37 -56.30
C PRO A 262 -23.05 29.35 -57.34
N PRO A 263 -22.23 30.26 -57.89
CA PRO A 263 -22.69 31.21 -58.90
C PRO A 263 -23.13 30.49 -60.18
N ARG A 264 -24.28 30.91 -60.73
CA ARG A 264 -24.77 30.52 -62.05
C ARG A 264 -24.04 31.26 -63.16
#